data_AF-S6A4I0-F1
#
_entry.id   AF-S6A4I0-F1
#
_cell.length_a   1.000
_cell.length_b   1.000
_cell.length_c   1.000
_cell.angle_alpha   90.00
_cell.angle_beta   90.00
_cell.angle_gamma   90.00
#
_symmetry.space_group_name_H-M   'P 1'
#
loop_
_entity.id
_entity.type
_entity.pdbx_description
1 polymer ?
#
loop_
_entity_poly.entity_id
_entity_poly.type
_entity_poly.pdbx_seq_one_letter_code
_entity_poly.pdbx_strand_id
1 'polypeptide(L)'
;MFEVKLNDKPKEIAENLYAMELDMEKLIKAYLKHLEENLKHMYRYLTVINLEKYFEVLSFSPGIEEYATLEAIREILQKGDEWDVIVFDTPPTGLTLRVLALPEIALIWTEKLIEIRKKILEKRRAIENIQGERKFVIEGEEYRLPSREEEDPVMKELKQYKAEISFVRNVVTNPKKTSVIAVMNPEMLPLYETERAYEALRKFKIPFNLIVVNKVIELEEEVPRIRVKMEAQRKVLGEIGKSLGE
;
A
#
# COMPACT_ATOMS: atom_id res chain seq x y z
N MET A 1 25.44 -4.65 1.92
CA MET A 1 25.51 -4.84 0.46
C MET A 1 26.38 -3.78 -0.21
N PHE A 2 26.18 -2.49 0.08
CA PHE A 2 26.99 -1.40 -0.52
C PHE A 2 27.89 -0.65 0.48
N GLU A 3 27.95 -1.08 1.75
CA GLU A 3 28.72 -0.42 2.83
C GLU A 3 28.43 1.08 3.03
N VAL A 4 27.34 1.58 2.44
CA VAL A 4 26.86 2.96 2.56
C VAL A 4 25.66 2.98 3.49
N LYS A 5 25.69 3.89 4.47
CA LYS A 5 24.51 4.19 5.29
C LYS A 5 23.48 4.94 4.45
N LEU A 6 22.28 4.35 4.35
CA LEU A 6 21.12 4.92 3.66
C LEU A 6 20.23 5.70 4.64
N ASN A 7 19.33 6.49 4.09
CA ASN A 7 18.26 7.18 4.80
C ASN A 7 17.01 7.26 3.91
N ASP A 8 16.02 8.03 4.32
CA ASP A 8 14.72 8.24 3.68
C ASP A 8 14.77 9.11 2.42
N LYS A 9 15.96 9.54 1.97
CA LYS A 9 16.17 10.31 0.74
C LYS A 9 17.05 9.54 -0.24
N PRO A 10 16.77 9.62 -1.56
CA PRO A 10 17.63 9.03 -2.58
C PRO A 10 19.06 9.51 -2.44
N LYS A 11 20.00 8.56 -2.30
CA LYS A 11 21.43 8.81 -2.26
C LYS A 11 22.10 8.05 -3.39
N GLU A 12 22.94 8.73 -4.15
CA GLU A 12 23.74 8.11 -5.21
C GLU A 12 24.73 7.11 -4.60
N ILE A 13 24.69 5.87 -5.08
CA ILE A 13 25.58 4.78 -4.66
C ILE A 13 26.46 4.27 -5.81
N ALA A 14 26.06 4.51 -7.06
CA ALA A 14 26.87 4.35 -8.25
C ALA A 14 26.30 5.26 -9.37
N GLU A 15 27.01 5.36 -10.50
CA GLU A 15 26.55 6.13 -11.66
C GLU A 15 25.14 5.69 -12.08
N ASN A 16 24.19 6.64 -12.08
CA ASN A 16 22.76 6.42 -12.37
C ASN A 16 22.06 5.40 -11.43
N LEU A 17 22.62 5.13 -10.25
CA LEU A 17 22.03 4.24 -9.26
C LEU A 17 21.90 4.95 -7.91
N TYR A 18 20.66 5.10 -7.48
CA TYR A 18 20.30 5.73 -6.22
C TYR A 18 19.60 4.71 -5.33
N ALA A 19 19.87 4.80 -4.03
CA ALA A 19 19.24 3.97 -3.02
C ALA A 19 18.75 4.81 -1.86
N MET A 20 17.64 4.37 -1.27
CA MET A 20 17.10 4.90 -0.03
C MET A 20 16.50 3.74 0.77
N GLU A 21 16.44 3.89 2.07
CA GLU A 21 15.88 2.90 2.99
C GLU A 21 14.79 3.55 3.82
N LEU A 22 13.61 2.95 3.80
CA LEU A 22 12.44 3.47 4.51
C LEU A 22 12.46 3.01 5.95
N ASP A 23 12.37 3.97 6.87
CA ASP A 23 12.23 3.73 8.31
C ASP A 23 10.74 3.55 8.64
N MET A 24 10.34 2.29 8.85
CA MET A 24 8.93 1.92 9.04
C MET A 24 8.29 2.61 10.26
N GLU A 25 9.04 2.78 11.36
CA GLU A 25 8.51 3.46 12.55
C GLU A 25 8.22 4.94 12.25
N LYS A 26 9.12 5.60 11.51
CA LYS A 26 8.90 6.99 11.07
C LYS A 26 7.73 7.09 10.10
N LEU A 27 7.59 6.16 9.16
CA LEU A 27 6.47 6.14 8.21
C LEU A 27 5.13 6.02 8.92
N ILE A 28 4.99 5.06 9.84
CA ILE A 28 3.76 4.87 10.62
C ILE A 28 3.43 6.15 11.42
N LYS A 29 4.43 6.74 12.07
CA LYS A 29 4.25 7.98 12.84
C LYS A 29 3.84 9.15 11.97
N ALA A 30 4.45 9.32 10.79
CA ALA A 30 4.10 10.37 9.84
C ALA A 30 2.67 10.19 9.32
N TYR A 31 2.30 8.97 8.92
CA TYR A 31 0.96 8.62 8.45
C TYR A 31 -0.12 8.91 9.50
N LEU A 32 0.07 8.45 10.75
CA LEU A 32 -0.88 8.69 11.84
C LEU A 32 -1.04 10.17 12.17
N LYS A 33 0.06 10.93 12.16
CA LYS A 33 0.03 12.37 12.39
C LYS A 33 -0.79 13.07 11.30
N HIS A 34 -0.58 12.73 10.04
CA HIS A 34 -1.34 13.30 8.93
C HIS A 34 -2.84 12.95 9.04
N LEU A 35 -3.16 11.70 9.38
CA LEU A 35 -4.53 11.25 9.62
C LEU A 35 -5.21 12.02 10.76
N GLU A 36 -4.48 12.27 11.85
CA GLU A 36 -4.96 13.06 12.98
C GLU A 36 -5.29 14.50 12.59
N GLU A 37 -4.38 15.16 11.88
CA GLU A 37 -4.55 16.54 11.41
C GLU A 37 -5.77 16.66 10.49
N ASN A 38 -5.92 15.74 9.53
CA ASN A 38 -7.07 15.73 8.60
C ASN A 38 -8.39 15.51 9.33
N LEU A 39 -8.46 14.56 10.28
CA LEU A 39 -9.67 14.29 11.03
C LEU A 39 -10.06 15.44 11.97
N LYS A 40 -9.09 16.06 12.64
CA LYS A 40 -9.33 17.26 13.47
C LYS A 40 -9.90 18.41 12.64
N HIS A 41 -9.38 18.61 11.43
CA HIS A 41 -9.89 19.63 10.52
C HIS A 41 -11.32 19.33 10.03
N MET A 42 -11.61 18.08 9.64
CA MET A 42 -12.92 17.67 9.11
C MET A 42 -14.03 17.69 10.16
N TYR A 43 -13.70 17.35 11.41
CA TYR A 43 -14.64 17.16 12.49
C TYR A 43 -14.43 18.16 13.64
N ARG A 44 -13.90 19.35 13.35
CA ARG A 44 -13.75 20.43 14.34
C ARG A 44 -15.06 20.74 15.06
N TYR A 45 -16.20 20.49 14.41
CA TYR A 45 -17.53 20.65 14.99
C TYR A 45 -17.98 19.51 15.94
N LEU A 46 -17.28 18.37 15.94
CA LEU A 46 -17.50 17.24 16.83
C LEU A 46 -16.44 17.24 17.96
N THR A 47 -16.25 18.36 18.63
CA THR A 47 -15.44 18.51 19.88
C THR A 47 -15.75 17.45 20.96
N VAL A 48 -16.82 16.68 20.78
CA VAL A 48 -17.27 15.56 21.61
C VAL A 48 -16.45 14.27 21.42
N ILE A 49 -15.74 14.09 20.29
CA ILE A 49 -14.95 12.88 20.08
C ILE A 49 -13.53 13.13 20.58
N ASN A 50 -13.17 12.49 21.69
CA ASN A 50 -11.81 12.46 22.24
C ASN A 50 -10.88 11.63 21.34
N LEU A 51 -10.65 12.11 20.11
CA LEU A 51 -9.95 11.43 19.03
C LEU A 51 -8.49 11.10 19.39
N GLU A 52 -7.87 11.92 20.24
CA GLU A 52 -6.47 11.75 20.69
C GLU A 52 -6.22 10.38 21.31
N LYS A 53 -7.14 9.90 22.16
CA LYS A 53 -7.06 8.55 22.74
C LYS A 53 -7.20 7.43 21.72
N TYR A 54 -7.87 7.68 20.60
CA TYR A 54 -8.02 6.68 19.54
C TYR A 54 -6.79 6.61 18.64
N PHE A 55 -6.08 7.71 18.41
CA PHE A 55 -4.86 7.71 17.59
C PHE A 55 -3.71 6.91 18.20
N GLU A 56 -3.56 6.97 19.53
CA GLU A 56 -2.57 6.14 20.24
C GLU A 56 -2.85 4.64 20.01
N VAL A 57 -4.12 4.24 20.07
CA VAL A 57 -4.54 2.85 19.82
C VAL A 57 -4.41 2.46 18.34
N LEU A 58 -4.68 3.39 17.41
CA LEU A 58 -4.54 3.17 15.97
C LEU A 58 -3.09 2.83 15.58
N SER A 59 -2.10 3.33 16.32
CA SER A 59 -0.68 3.01 16.07
C SER A 59 -0.34 1.53 16.27
N PHE A 60 -1.13 0.81 17.06
CA PHE A 60 -1.00 -0.62 17.29
C PHE A 60 -2.03 -1.44 16.49
N SER A 61 -2.86 -0.80 15.66
CA SER A 61 -3.88 -1.49 14.88
C SER A 61 -3.23 -2.35 13.80
N PRO A 62 -3.66 -3.62 13.64
CA PRO A 62 -3.36 -4.38 12.44
C PRO A 62 -3.76 -3.58 11.20
N GLY A 63 -2.94 -3.62 10.15
CA GLY A 63 -3.19 -2.86 8.91
C GLY A 63 -2.44 -1.52 8.83
N ILE A 64 -2.05 -0.92 9.97
CA ILE A 64 -1.46 0.42 9.96
C ILE A 64 -0.13 0.47 9.19
N GLU A 65 0.67 -0.58 9.35
CA GLU A 65 1.93 -0.76 8.64
C GLU A 65 1.70 -0.86 7.15
N GLU A 66 0.69 -1.61 6.72
CA GLU A 66 0.35 -1.74 5.31
C GLU A 66 -0.13 -0.42 4.69
N TYR A 67 -0.97 0.36 5.39
CA TYR A 67 -1.41 1.67 4.91
C TYR A 67 -0.29 2.71 4.87
N ALA A 68 0.58 2.74 5.89
CA ALA A 68 1.75 3.62 5.90
C ALA A 68 2.74 3.28 4.78
N THR A 69 2.90 1.99 4.47
CA THR A 69 3.72 1.54 3.34
C THR A 69 3.10 1.96 2.00
N LEU A 70 1.78 1.80 1.86
CA LEU A 70 1.06 2.24 0.65
C LEU A 70 1.16 3.76 0.45
N GLU A 71 1.12 4.54 1.54
CA GLU A 71 1.36 5.98 1.53
C GLU A 71 2.74 6.30 0.97
N ALA A 72 3.79 5.69 1.51
CA ALA A 72 5.15 5.90 1.04
C ALA A 72 5.33 5.51 -0.44
N ILE A 73 4.77 4.38 -0.87
CA ILE A 73 4.78 3.96 -2.29
C ILE A 73 4.09 5.02 -3.15
N ARG A 74 2.95 5.57 -2.71
CA ARG A 74 2.26 6.63 -3.46
C ARG A 74 3.15 7.85 -3.65
N GLU A 75 3.77 8.35 -2.59
CA GLU A 75 4.67 9.52 -2.67
C GLU A 75 5.86 9.28 -3.61
N ILE A 76 6.41 8.07 -3.60
CA ILE A 76 7.50 7.66 -4.49
C ILE A 76 7.02 7.64 -5.95
N LEU A 77 5.88 7.02 -6.21
CA LEU A 77 5.31 6.93 -7.56
C LEU A 77 4.89 8.29 -8.12
N GLN A 78 4.46 9.23 -7.28
CA GLN A 78 4.13 10.60 -7.70
C GLN A 78 5.36 11.36 -8.21
N LYS A 79 6.54 11.06 -7.69
CA LYS A 79 7.84 11.58 -8.16
C LYS A 79 8.48 10.64 -9.20
N GLY A 80 7.72 9.69 -9.72
CA GLY A 80 8.21 8.65 -10.61
C GLY A 80 8.78 9.17 -11.92
N ASP A 81 8.31 10.32 -12.40
CA ASP A 81 8.81 10.95 -13.64
C ASP A 81 10.25 11.47 -13.51
N GLU A 82 10.82 11.52 -12.29
CA GLU A 82 12.23 11.83 -12.04
C GLU A 82 13.16 10.63 -12.30
N TRP A 83 12.60 9.42 -12.53
CA TRP A 83 13.34 8.16 -12.59
C TRP A 83 12.94 7.32 -13.79
N ASP A 84 13.90 6.67 -14.44
CA ASP A 84 13.61 5.72 -15.52
C ASP A 84 13.00 4.41 -14.99
N VAL A 85 13.52 3.92 -13.85
CA VAL A 85 13.09 2.67 -13.21
C VAL A 85 13.17 2.82 -11.69
N ILE A 86 12.13 2.37 -11.00
CA ILE A 86 12.09 2.27 -9.53
C ILE A 86 12.00 0.80 -9.15
N VAL A 87 12.93 0.33 -8.32
CA VAL A 87 12.94 -1.04 -7.79
C VAL A 87 12.59 -0.99 -6.31
N PHE A 88 11.52 -1.69 -5.94
CA PHE A 88 11.14 -1.89 -4.54
C PHE A 88 11.72 -3.21 -4.05
N ASP A 89 12.69 -3.15 -3.13
CA ASP A 89 13.15 -4.32 -2.38
C ASP A 89 12.26 -4.48 -1.14
N THR A 90 11.51 -5.58 -1.09
CA THR A 90 10.45 -5.76 -0.10
C THR A 90 10.83 -6.84 0.91
N PRO A 91 10.45 -6.70 2.19
CA PRO A 91 10.64 -7.76 3.18
C PRO A 91 10.04 -9.10 2.71
N PRO A 92 10.58 -10.25 3.16
CA PRO A 92 10.16 -11.58 2.72
C PRO A 92 8.81 -12.02 3.33
N THR A 93 7.94 -11.08 3.69
CA THR A 93 6.71 -11.34 4.43
C THR A 93 5.49 -11.24 3.52
N GLY A 94 4.41 -11.96 3.87
CA GLY A 94 3.11 -11.81 3.21
C GLY A 94 2.46 -10.44 3.39
N LEU A 95 3.14 -9.49 4.05
CA LEU A 95 2.75 -8.09 4.18
C LEU A 95 2.79 -7.39 2.82
N THR A 96 3.84 -7.62 2.01
CA THR A 96 4.01 -6.98 0.70
C THR A 96 2.85 -7.29 -0.23
N LEU A 97 2.40 -8.55 -0.28
CA LEU A 97 1.26 -8.96 -1.09
C LEU A 97 -0.02 -8.24 -0.66
N ARG A 98 -0.21 -8.02 0.64
CA ARG A 98 -1.32 -7.24 1.17
C ARG A 98 -1.22 -5.79 0.74
N VAL A 99 -0.06 -5.15 0.90
CA VAL A 99 0.19 -3.77 0.45
C VAL A 99 -0.10 -3.59 -1.03
N LEU A 100 0.35 -4.51 -1.88
CA LEU A 100 0.09 -4.46 -3.31
C LEU A 100 -1.39 -4.65 -3.67
N ALA A 101 -2.14 -5.42 -2.88
CA ALA A 101 -3.59 -5.60 -3.05
C ALA A 101 -4.44 -4.45 -2.48
N LEU A 102 -3.90 -3.68 -1.54
CA LEU A 102 -4.63 -2.60 -0.85
C LEU A 102 -5.23 -1.54 -1.78
N PRO A 103 -4.57 -1.07 -2.87
CA PRO A 103 -5.16 -0.04 -3.72
C PRO A 103 -6.54 -0.39 -4.27
N GLU A 104 -6.74 -1.64 -4.71
CA GLU A 104 -8.04 -2.11 -5.21
C GLU A 104 -9.09 -2.13 -4.08
N ILE A 105 -8.71 -2.65 -2.91
CA ILE A 105 -9.61 -2.78 -1.75
C ILE A 105 -9.99 -1.39 -1.21
N ALA A 106 -9.01 -0.50 -1.06
CA ALA A 106 -9.19 0.86 -0.60
C ALA A 106 -10.14 1.63 -1.53
N LEU A 107 -10.00 1.48 -2.85
CA LEU A 107 -10.88 2.11 -3.83
C LEU A 107 -12.36 1.72 -3.63
N ILE A 108 -12.64 0.42 -3.45
CA ILE A 108 -14.00 -0.09 -3.20
C ILE A 108 -14.59 0.54 -1.92
N TRP A 109 -13.80 0.57 -0.84
CA TRP A 109 -14.25 1.17 0.42
C TRP A 109 -14.47 2.68 0.30
N THR A 110 -13.59 3.40 -0.38
CA THR A 110 -13.74 4.84 -0.60
C THR A 110 -15.00 5.15 -1.40
N GLU A 111 -15.31 4.37 -2.44
CA GLU A 111 -16.57 4.51 -3.18
C GLU A 111 -17.78 4.32 -2.29
N LYS A 112 -17.73 3.32 -1.40
CA LYS A 112 -18.82 3.09 -0.45
C LYS A 112 -18.97 4.22 0.56
N LEU A 113 -17.87 4.77 1.06
CA LEU A 113 -17.89 5.92 1.96
C LEU A 113 -18.45 7.17 1.28
N ILE A 114 -18.13 7.38 0.01
CA ILE A 114 -18.72 8.46 -0.80
C ILE A 114 -20.23 8.28 -0.90
N GLU A 115 -20.74 7.09 -1.23
CA GLU A 115 -22.20 6.83 -1.28
C GLU A 115 -22.89 7.11 0.07
N ILE A 116 -22.28 6.67 1.17
CA ILE A 116 -22.81 6.92 2.51
C ILE A 116 -22.83 8.43 2.79
N ARG A 117 -21.76 9.15 2.43
CA ARG A 117 -21.67 10.60 2.63
C ARG A 117 -22.73 11.35 1.82
N LYS A 118 -23.00 10.94 0.58
CA LYS A 118 -24.09 11.50 -0.23
C LYS A 118 -25.45 11.40 0.47
N LYS A 119 -25.80 10.23 1.01
CA LYS A 119 -27.05 10.03 1.76
C LYS A 119 -27.13 10.91 3.02
N ILE A 120 -25.98 11.15 3.68
CA ILE A 120 -25.92 12.06 4.83
C ILE A 120 -26.22 13.50 4.39
N LEU A 121 -25.62 13.95 3.29
CA LEU A 121 -25.84 15.30 2.76
C LEU A 121 -27.28 15.50 2.26
N GLU A 122 -27.87 14.52 1.59
CA GLU A 122 -29.29 14.54 1.18
C GLU A 122 -30.22 14.74 2.38
N LYS A 123 -30.02 13.98 3.47
CA LYS A 123 -30.79 14.13 4.70
C LYS A 123 -30.60 15.52 5.32
N ARG A 124 -29.36 16.04 5.35
CA ARG A 124 -29.07 17.39 5.85
C ARG A 124 -29.79 18.46 5.04
N ARG A 125 -29.76 18.37 3.71
CA ARG A 125 -30.46 19.29 2.81
C ARG A 125 -31.97 19.27 3.02
N ALA A 126 -32.55 18.08 3.24
CA ALA A 126 -33.97 17.96 3.56
C ALA A 126 -34.33 18.66 4.89
N ILE A 127 -33.49 18.51 5.92
CA ILE A 127 -33.70 19.19 7.21
C ILE A 127 -33.55 20.70 7.06
N GLU A 128 -32.55 21.17 6.32
CA GLU A 128 -32.31 22.60 6.07
C GLU A 128 -33.51 23.25 5.35
N ASN A 129 -34.10 22.57 4.37
CA ASN A 129 -35.29 23.08 3.67
C ASN A 129 -36.52 23.22 4.59
N ILE A 130 -36.60 22.45 5.69
CA ILE A 130 -37.75 22.45 6.63
C ILE A 130 -37.50 23.43 7.78
N GLN A 131 -36.31 23.42 8.36
CA GLN A 131 -36.00 24.09 9.62
C GLN A 131 -35.06 25.30 9.47
N GLY A 132 -34.63 25.60 8.24
CA GLY A 132 -33.61 26.60 7.95
C GLY A 132 -32.19 26.11 8.27
N GLU A 133 -31.23 26.98 8.01
CA GLU A 133 -29.80 26.72 8.19
C GLU A 133 -29.44 26.57 9.68
N ARG A 134 -28.88 25.42 10.07
CA ARG A 134 -28.40 25.18 11.43
C ARG A 134 -26.95 25.64 11.58
N LYS A 135 -26.74 26.64 12.43
CA LYS A 135 -25.42 27.14 12.84
C LYS A 135 -25.07 26.65 14.23
N PHE A 136 -23.81 26.28 14.44
CA PHE A 136 -23.26 25.89 15.74
C PHE A 136 -22.19 26.90 16.13
N VAL A 137 -22.13 27.31 17.40
CA VAL A 137 -21.04 28.16 17.89
C VAL A 137 -20.06 27.28 18.64
N ILE A 138 -18.81 27.22 18.17
CA ILE A 138 -17.76 26.40 18.76
C ILE A 138 -16.52 27.28 18.91
N GLU A 139 -16.00 27.39 20.12
CA GLU A 139 -14.85 28.26 20.44
C GLU A 139 -15.04 29.73 20.01
N GLY A 140 -16.29 30.21 19.94
CA GLY A 140 -16.62 31.58 19.51
C GLY A 140 -16.77 31.77 17.99
N GLU A 141 -16.56 30.72 17.19
CA GLU A 141 -16.74 30.74 15.74
C GLU A 141 -18.09 30.09 15.35
N GLU A 142 -18.83 30.71 14.42
CA GLU A 142 -20.03 30.12 13.82
C GLU A 142 -19.66 29.09 12.75
N TYR A 143 -20.05 27.84 12.98
CA TYR A 143 -19.92 26.74 12.05
C TYR A 143 -21.25 26.39 11.41
N ARG A 144 -21.29 26.43 10.07
CA ARG A 144 -22.40 25.89 9.26
C ARG A 144 -22.08 24.43 8.93
N LEU A 145 -23.06 23.55 9.10
CA LEU A 145 -22.96 22.20 8.54
C LEU A 145 -23.25 22.23 7.04
N PRO A 146 -22.31 21.81 6.18
CA PRO A 146 -22.56 21.74 4.75
C PRO A 146 -23.63 20.69 4.44
N SER A 147 -24.51 21.06 3.51
CA SER A 147 -25.60 20.23 2.98
C SER A 147 -25.43 19.91 1.48
N ARG A 148 -24.46 20.55 0.82
CA ARG A 148 -24.10 20.34 -0.58
C ARG A 148 -22.72 19.68 -0.66
N GLU A 149 -22.52 18.85 -1.68
CA GLU A 149 -21.26 18.13 -1.87
C GLU A 149 -20.07 19.07 -2.08
N GLU A 150 -20.25 20.17 -2.80
CA GLU A 150 -19.20 21.13 -3.16
C GLU A 150 -18.62 21.85 -1.94
N GLU A 151 -19.45 22.03 -0.92
CA GLU A 151 -19.13 22.72 0.32
C GLU A 151 -18.70 21.74 1.42
N ASP A 152 -18.80 20.42 1.17
CA ASP A 152 -18.55 19.40 2.18
C ASP A 152 -17.06 19.01 2.25
N PRO A 153 -16.34 19.35 3.33
CA PRO A 153 -14.92 19.05 3.45
C PRO A 153 -14.65 17.54 3.45
N VAL A 154 -15.58 16.74 4.00
CA VAL A 154 -15.47 15.29 4.02
C VAL A 154 -15.59 14.70 2.61
N MET A 155 -16.54 15.18 1.81
CA MET A 155 -16.66 14.77 0.41
C MET A 155 -15.42 15.16 -0.41
N LYS A 156 -14.86 16.35 -0.19
CA LYS A 156 -13.63 16.79 -0.85
C LYS A 156 -12.48 15.84 -0.55
N GLU A 157 -12.26 15.52 0.72
CA GLU A 157 -11.22 14.59 1.17
C GLU A 157 -11.40 13.19 0.57
N LEU A 158 -12.62 12.65 0.60
CA LEU A 158 -12.92 11.33 0.02
C LEU A 158 -12.67 11.30 -1.49
N LYS A 159 -13.01 12.37 -2.21
CA LYS A 159 -12.75 12.47 -3.67
C LYS A 159 -11.26 12.57 -3.97
N GLN A 160 -10.51 13.32 -3.16
CA GLN A 160 -9.05 13.42 -3.30
C GLN A 160 -8.39 12.07 -3.03
N TYR A 161 -8.69 11.44 -1.90
CA TYR A 161 -8.18 10.11 -1.56
C TYR A 161 -8.52 9.07 -2.64
N LYS A 162 -9.74 9.11 -3.20
CA LYS A 162 -10.12 8.25 -4.32
C LYS A 162 -9.20 8.44 -5.53
N ALA A 163 -8.91 9.67 -5.91
CA ALA A 163 -8.06 9.98 -7.07
C ALA A 163 -6.62 9.49 -6.84
N GLU A 164 -6.08 9.73 -5.64
CA GLU A 164 -4.75 9.32 -5.22
C GLU A 164 -4.58 7.79 -5.24
N ILE A 165 -5.52 7.04 -4.66
CA ILE A 165 -5.49 5.57 -4.69
C ILE A 165 -5.72 5.02 -6.09
N SER A 166 -6.59 5.65 -6.87
CA SER A 166 -6.81 5.26 -8.27
C SER A 166 -5.54 5.39 -9.11
N PHE A 167 -4.74 6.44 -8.88
CA PHE A 167 -3.43 6.60 -9.51
C PHE A 167 -2.51 5.43 -9.19
N VAL A 168 -2.31 5.11 -7.91
CA VAL A 168 -1.44 4.00 -7.47
C VAL A 168 -1.90 2.67 -8.06
N ARG A 169 -3.20 2.39 -7.96
CA ARG A 169 -3.82 1.19 -8.51
C ARG A 169 -3.56 1.05 -10.01
N ASN A 170 -3.71 2.15 -10.77
CA ASN A 170 -3.48 2.14 -12.21
C ASN A 170 -2.00 1.94 -12.58
N VAL A 171 -1.06 2.40 -11.76
CA VAL A 171 0.37 2.13 -11.96
C VAL A 171 0.66 0.66 -11.69
N VAL A 172 0.32 0.18 -10.49
CA VAL A 172 0.64 -1.18 -10.01
C VAL A 172 0.03 -2.28 -10.89
N THR A 173 -1.16 -2.05 -11.45
CA THR A 173 -1.86 -3.04 -12.32
C THR A 173 -1.51 -2.92 -13.80
N ASN A 174 -0.63 -1.98 -14.20
CA ASN A 174 -0.28 -1.79 -15.60
C ASN A 174 0.91 -2.67 -16.00
N PRO A 175 0.72 -3.70 -16.86
CA PRO A 175 1.79 -4.62 -17.27
C PRO A 175 2.88 -3.97 -18.12
N LYS A 176 2.67 -2.74 -18.62
CA LYS A 176 3.70 -1.98 -19.34
C LYS A 176 4.55 -1.10 -18.43
N LYS A 177 4.12 -0.87 -17.18
CA LYS A 177 4.81 0.00 -16.21
C LYS A 177 5.34 -0.75 -14.99
N THR A 178 4.69 -1.83 -14.59
CA THR A 178 5.02 -2.58 -13.38
C THR A 178 5.23 -4.05 -13.73
N SER A 179 6.16 -4.67 -13.00
CA SER A 179 6.39 -6.11 -13.01
C SER A 179 6.77 -6.54 -11.60
N VAL A 180 6.19 -7.62 -11.11
CA VAL A 180 6.62 -8.28 -9.88
C VAL A 180 7.57 -9.43 -10.24
N ILE A 181 8.69 -9.49 -9.52
CA ILE A 181 9.72 -10.52 -9.67
C ILE A 181 9.82 -11.25 -8.33
N ALA A 182 9.52 -12.54 -8.31
CA ALA A 182 9.73 -13.36 -7.12
C ALA A 182 11.13 -13.95 -7.12
N VAL A 183 11.79 -13.96 -5.97
CA VAL A 183 13.08 -14.62 -5.76
C VAL A 183 12.89 -15.73 -4.75
N MET A 184 13.17 -16.98 -5.14
CA MET A 184 12.98 -18.15 -4.28
C MET A 184 14.20 -19.07 -4.31
N ASN A 185 14.41 -19.85 -3.25
CA ASN A 185 15.33 -20.99 -3.30
C ASN A 185 14.59 -22.21 -3.87
N PRO A 186 15.28 -23.18 -4.50
CA PRO A 186 14.70 -24.41 -5.03
C PRO A 186 14.34 -25.40 -3.90
N GLU A 187 13.37 -25.02 -3.07
CA GLU A 187 12.81 -25.82 -1.98
C GLU A 187 11.27 -25.80 -2.08
N MET A 188 10.60 -26.86 -1.59
CA MET A 188 9.15 -27.01 -1.75
C MET A 188 8.35 -25.91 -1.04
N LEU A 189 8.76 -25.47 0.16
CA LEU A 189 8.03 -24.43 0.90
C LEU A 189 8.09 -23.06 0.18
N PRO A 190 9.26 -22.54 -0.24
CA PRO A 190 9.33 -21.36 -1.09
C PRO A 190 8.54 -21.45 -2.39
N LEU A 191 8.49 -22.63 -3.02
CA LEU A 191 7.64 -22.87 -4.20
C LEU A 191 6.16 -22.62 -3.86
N TYR A 192 5.62 -23.28 -2.83
CA TYR A 192 4.23 -23.09 -2.42
C TYR A 192 3.91 -21.65 -2.00
N GLU A 193 4.86 -20.95 -1.37
CA GLU A 193 4.71 -19.54 -1.04
C GLU A 193 4.64 -18.66 -2.30
N THR A 194 5.49 -18.95 -3.28
CA THR A 194 5.52 -18.25 -4.57
C THR A 194 4.25 -18.51 -5.37
N GLU A 195 3.73 -19.75 -5.40
CA GLU A 195 2.45 -20.09 -6.03
C GLU A 195 1.27 -19.34 -5.40
N ARG A 196 1.19 -19.31 -4.06
CA ARG A 196 0.16 -18.53 -3.36
C ARG A 196 0.28 -17.04 -3.65
N ALA A 197 1.50 -16.51 -3.72
CA ALA A 197 1.76 -15.12 -4.08
C ALA A 197 1.29 -14.81 -5.50
N TYR A 198 1.63 -15.67 -6.45
CA TYR A 198 1.20 -15.57 -7.84
C TYR A 198 -0.33 -15.56 -7.97
N GLU A 199 -1.02 -16.51 -7.34
CA GLU A 199 -2.49 -16.56 -7.34
C GLU A 199 -3.12 -15.31 -6.72
N ALA A 200 -2.56 -14.82 -5.61
CA ALA A 200 -3.04 -13.62 -4.95
C ALA A 200 -2.90 -12.38 -5.84
N LEU A 201 -1.74 -12.15 -6.42
CA LEU A 201 -1.47 -11.00 -7.29
C LEU A 201 -2.30 -11.05 -8.58
N ARG A 202 -2.48 -12.25 -9.15
CA ARG A 202 -3.34 -12.46 -10.33
C ARG A 202 -4.79 -12.06 -10.09
N LYS A 203 -5.35 -12.34 -8.90
CA LYS A 203 -6.72 -11.91 -8.53
C LYS A 203 -6.91 -10.39 -8.58
N PHE A 204 -5.86 -9.63 -8.27
CA PHE A 204 -5.85 -8.17 -8.31
C PHE A 204 -5.30 -7.60 -9.63
N LYS A 205 -5.08 -8.44 -10.65
CA LYS A 205 -4.53 -8.06 -11.96
C LYS A 205 -3.15 -7.38 -11.86
N ILE A 206 -2.36 -7.77 -10.87
CA ILE A 206 -1.00 -7.27 -10.68
C ILE A 206 -0.06 -8.16 -11.50
N PRO A 207 0.79 -7.57 -12.37
CA PRO A 207 1.69 -8.33 -13.23
C PRO A 207 2.75 -9.05 -12.41
N PHE A 208 2.81 -10.38 -12.57
CA PHE A 208 3.83 -11.25 -11.99
C PHE A 208 4.48 -11.99 -13.15
N ASN A 209 5.70 -11.59 -13.53
CA ASN A 209 6.24 -11.94 -14.84
C ASN A 209 7.53 -12.76 -14.77
N LEU A 210 8.19 -12.81 -13.61
CA LEU A 210 9.48 -13.47 -13.48
C LEU A 210 9.65 -14.14 -12.12
N ILE A 211 10.21 -15.33 -12.15
CA ILE A 211 10.69 -16.05 -10.97
C ILE A 211 12.18 -16.27 -11.13
N VAL A 212 12.94 -15.82 -10.15
CA VAL A 212 14.38 -16.08 -10.05
C VAL A 212 14.58 -17.18 -9.02
N VAL A 213 15.09 -18.32 -9.49
CA VAL A 213 15.48 -19.42 -8.61
C VAL A 213 16.93 -19.22 -8.19
N ASN A 214 17.13 -18.78 -6.95
CA ASN A 214 18.45 -18.48 -6.40
C ASN A 214 19.06 -19.71 -5.69
N LYS A 215 20.39 -19.72 -5.52
CA LYS A 215 21.14 -20.78 -4.83
C LYS A 215 20.95 -22.19 -5.44
N VAL A 216 20.77 -22.25 -6.77
CA VAL A 216 20.84 -23.51 -7.52
C VAL A 216 22.27 -24.02 -7.49
N ILE A 217 22.45 -25.27 -7.07
CA ILE A 217 23.76 -25.91 -7.00
C ILE A 217 24.00 -26.67 -8.30
N GLU A 218 24.94 -26.17 -9.10
CA GLU A 218 25.45 -26.84 -10.29
C GLU A 218 26.91 -27.22 -10.04
N LEU A 219 27.21 -28.52 -10.05
CA LEU A 219 28.54 -29.05 -9.88
C LEU A 219 28.81 -30.07 -10.98
N GLU A 220 29.99 -29.99 -11.59
CA GLU A 220 30.45 -30.94 -12.60
C GLU A 220 30.73 -32.32 -12.00
N GLU A 221 31.18 -32.37 -10.74
CA GLU A 221 31.46 -33.60 -10.01
C GLU A 221 30.49 -33.79 -8.83
N GLU A 222 29.97 -35.02 -8.67
CA GLU A 222 29.08 -35.35 -7.56
C GLU A 222 29.84 -35.41 -6.23
N VAL A 223 29.52 -34.48 -5.32
CA VAL A 223 30.00 -34.52 -3.94
C VAL A 223 29.00 -35.28 -3.07
N PRO A 224 29.35 -36.44 -2.48
CA PRO A 224 28.39 -37.30 -1.77
C PRO A 224 27.60 -36.60 -0.65
N ARG A 225 28.20 -35.61 0.03
CA ARG A 225 27.58 -34.91 1.17
C ARG A 225 26.43 -33.98 0.77
N ILE A 226 26.33 -33.58 -0.50
CA ILE A 226 25.30 -32.65 -1.01
C ILE A 226 24.43 -33.28 -2.11
N ARG A 227 24.68 -34.53 -2.49
CA ARG A 227 23.88 -35.27 -3.48
C ARG A 227 22.38 -35.21 -3.17
N VAL A 228 21.99 -35.52 -1.93
CA VAL A 228 20.58 -35.50 -1.49
C VAL A 228 19.96 -34.11 -1.67
N LYS A 229 20.73 -33.04 -1.40
CA LYS A 229 20.26 -31.67 -1.58
C LYS A 229 20.10 -31.32 -3.06
N MET A 230 21.05 -31.72 -3.91
CA MET A 230 20.96 -31.51 -5.37
C MET A 230 19.77 -32.27 -5.99
N GLU A 231 19.53 -33.51 -5.57
CA GLU A 231 18.36 -34.29 -5.99
C GLU A 231 17.05 -33.60 -5.58
N ALA A 232 16.97 -33.09 -4.34
CA ALA A 232 15.82 -32.32 -3.88
C ALA A 232 15.61 -31.04 -4.71
N GLN A 233 16.68 -30.29 -5.03
CA GLN A 233 16.59 -29.10 -5.88
C GLN A 233 16.11 -29.45 -7.30
N ARG A 234 16.66 -30.50 -7.93
CA ARG A 234 16.22 -30.97 -9.26
C ARG A 234 14.74 -31.32 -9.29
N LYS A 235 14.23 -31.96 -8.23
CA LYS A 235 12.80 -32.26 -8.08
C LYS A 235 11.96 -30.98 -8.06
N VAL A 236 12.35 -29.99 -7.25
CA VAL A 236 11.63 -28.71 -7.17
C VAL A 236 11.68 -27.95 -8.49
N LEU A 237 12.85 -27.88 -9.16
CA LEU A 237 12.99 -27.26 -10.48
C LEU A 237 12.06 -27.90 -11.53
N GLY A 238 11.89 -29.22 -11.48
CA GLY A 238 10.95 -29.94 -12.33
C GLY A 238 9.47 -29.63 -12.02
N GLU A 239 9.14 -29.27 -10.78
CA GLU A 239 7.78 -28.85 -10.39
C GLU A 239 7.49 -27.41 -10.78
N ILE A 240 8.46 -26.49 -10.66
CA ILE A 240 8.31 -25.07 -11.08
C ILE A 240 7.85 -24.98 -12.54
N GLY A 241 8.46 -25.75 -13.44
CA GLY A 241 8.09 -25.77 -14.85
C GLY A 241 6.68 -26.29 -15.14
N LYS A 242 6.08 -27.06 -14.22
CA LYS A 242 4.70 -27.57 -14.35
C LYS A 242 3.68 -26.62 -13.74
N SER A 243 4.00 -25.96 -12.63
CA SER A 243 3.03 -25.16 -11.87
C SER A 243 3.03 -23.68 -12.23
N LEU A 244 4.18 -23.13 -12.68
CA LEU A 244 4.37 -21.70 -12.95
C LEU A 244 4.89 -21.43 -14.37
N GLY A 245 4.88 -22.45 -15.24
CA GLY A 245 5.44 -22.42 -16.60
C GLY A 245 4.49 -21.95 -17.73
N GLU A 246 3.28 -21.46 -17.40
CA GLU A 246 2.34 -20.85 -18.36
C GLU A 246 2.38 -19.32 -18.34
#